data_AF-A0A8X7CF60-F1
#
_entry.id   AF-A0A8X7CF60-F1
#
_cell.length_a   1.000
_cell.length_b   1.000
_cell.length_c   1.000
_cell.angle_alpha   90.00
_cell.angle_beta   90.00
_cell.angle_gamma   90.00
#
_symmetry.space_group_name_H-M   'P 1'
#
loop_
_entity.id
_entity.type
_entity.pdbx_description
1 polymer ?
#
loop_
_entity_poly.entity_id
_entity_poly.type
_entity_poly.pdbx_seq_one_letter_code
_entity_poly.pdbx_strand_id
1 'polypeptide(L)'
;MFKGAKKEDLRQIAFELGETVTDNMTVVELTNVIKSNETFVNEPEFVKDIANTIISKRKLEKESELELERIKFERTKAELELARIQAESKIEIENEPEKTESLDSLIKSVRIH
;
A
#
# COMPACT_ATOMS: atom_id res chain seq x y z
N MET A 1 16.29 -2.55 -25.76
CA MET A 1 16.28 -1.18 -25.22
C MET A 1 15.23 -1.01 -24.13
N PHE A 2 13.92 -1.06 -24.43
CA PHE A 2 12.87 -0.79 -23.43
C PHE A 2 12.31 -2.02 -22.69
N LYS A 3 13.17 -2.92 -22.19
CA LYS A 3 12.70 -4.17 -21.56
C LYS A 3 11.93 -3.86 -20.27
N GLY A 4 10.66 -4.25 -20.20
CA GLY A 4 9.81 -4.04 -19.02
C GLY A 4 9.13 -2.66 -18.96
N ALA A 5 9.22 -1.87 -20.03
CA ALA A 5 8.48 -0.62 -20.20
C ALA A 5 6.99 -0.90 -20.46
N LYS A 6 6.13 -0.11 -19.81
CA LYS A 6 4.70 0.00 -20.11
C LYS A 6 4.44 1.11 -21.13
N LYS A 7 3.20 1.22 -21.62
CA LYS A 7 2.78 2.26 -22.55
C LYS A 7 3.07 3.66 -21.99
N GLU A 8 2.73 3.90 -20.73
CA GLU A 8 2.99 5.16 -20.02
C GLU A 8 4.49 5.45 -19.91
N ASP A 9 5.34 4.44 -19.68
CA ASP A 9 6.80 4.63 -19.64
C ASP A 9 7.31 5.13 -20.99
N LEU A 10 6.84 4.53 -22.10
CA LEU A 10 7.23 4.96 -23.45
C LEU A 10 6.73 6.38 -23.77
N ARG A 11 5.52 6.73 -23.30
CA ARG A 11 5.00 8.10 -23.45
C ARG A 11 5.89 9.09 -22.71
N GLN A 12 6.25 8.78 -21.47
CA GLN A 12 7.13 9.64 -20.67
C GLN A 12 8.53 9.76 -21.28
N ILE A 13 9.10 8.67 -21.79
CA ILE A 13 10.40 8.71 -22.49
C ILE A 13 10.33 9.65 -23.69
N ALA A 14 9.32 9.48 -24.56
CA ALA A 14 9.15 10.35 -25.73
C ALA A 14 8.99 11.83 -25.32
N PHE A 15 8.20 12.10 -24.28
CA PHE A 15 8.04 13.45 -23.73
C PHE A 15 9.37 14.04 -23.23
N GLU A 16 10.20 13.26 -22.52
CA GLU A 16 11.52 13.71 -22.06
C GLU A 16 12.52 13.95 -23.20
N LEU A 17 12.32 13.31 -24.35
CA LEU A 17 13.08 13.58 -25.58
C LEU A 17 12.57 14.81 -26.35
N GLY A 18 11.58 15.54 -25.81
CA GLY A 18 10.99 16.72 -26.43
C GLY A 18 9.95 16.42 -27.50
N GLU A 19 9.50 15.17 -27.63
CA GLU A 19 8.50 14.78 -28.61
C GLU A 19 7.08 15.08 -28.12
N THR A 20 6.21 15.48 -29.04
CA THR A 20 4.79 15.68 -28.73
C THR A 20 4.06 14.34 -28.74
N VAL A 21 3.55 13.93 -27.60
CA VAL A 21 2.82 12.66 -27.43
C VAL A 21 1.39 12.88 -26.95
N THR A 22 0.49 12.01 -27.39
CA THR A 22 -0.93 12.05 -27.01
C THR A 22 -1.37 10.76 -26.30
N ASP A 23 -2.50 10.84 -25.61
CA ASP A 23 -3.02 9.70 -24.85
C ASP A 23 -3.45 8.50 -25.73
N ASN A 24 -3.76 8.79 -26.98
CA ASN A 24 -4.27 7.82 -27.95
C ASN A 24 -3.17 7.08 -28.70
N MET A 25 -1.92 7.56 -28.67
CA MET A 25 -0.81 6.89 -29.35
C MET A 25 -0.62 5.46 -28.84
N THR A 26 -0.40 4.54 -29.77
CA THR A 26 -0.11 3.14 -29.53
C THR A 26 1.35 2.92 -29.09
N VAL A 27 1.64 1.76 -28.53
CA VAL A 27 3.01 1.36 -28.14
C VAL A 27 3.97 1.41 -29.34
N VAL A 28 3.49 1.00 -30.51
CA VAL A 28 4.29 1.01 -31.75
C VAL A 28 4.59 2.43 -32.20
N GLU A 29 3.59 3.32 -32.21
CA GLU A 29 3.78 4.74 -32.57
C GLU A 29 4.75 5.43 -31.61
N LEU A 30 4.58 5.26 -30.30
CA LEU A 30 5.49 5.81 -29.29
C LEU A 30 6.93 5.29 -29.47
N THR A 31 7.08 3.99 -29.73
CA THR A 31 8.40 3.39 -29.98
C THR A 31 9.05 3.96 -31.24
N ASN A 32 8.26 4.19 -32.29
CA ASN A 32 8.77 4.76 -33.54
C ASN A 32 9.21 6.21 -33.35
N VAL A 33 8.40 7.03 -32.67
CA VAL A 33 8.73 8.42 -32.31
C VAL A 33 10.05 8.49 -31.56
N ILE A 34 10.22 7.64 -30.54
CA ILE A 34 11.49 7.59 -29.77
C ILE A 34 12.66 7.19 -30.67
N LYS A 35 12.50 6.18 -31.54
CA LYS A 35 13.58 5.70 -32.41
C LYS A 35 13.95 6.69 -33.51
N SER A 36 13.02 7.54 -33.94
CA SER A 36 13.26 8.57 -34.95
C SER A 36 13.83 9.86 -34.37
N ASN A 37 13.81 10.03 -33.05
CA ASN A 37 14.32 11.21 -32.38
C ASN A 37 15.85 11.33 -32.54
N GLU A 38 16.33 12.55 -32.78
CA GLU A 38 17.75 12.82 -33.02
C GLU A 38 18.64 12.39 -31.83
N THR A 39 18.19 12.62 -30.60
CA THR A 39 18.92 12.20 -29.38
C THR A 39 19.03 10.68 -29.30
N PHE A 40 18.02 9.94 -29.73
CA PHE A 40 18.11 8.48 -29.79
C PHE A 40 19.15 8.01 -30.81
N VAL A 41 19.22 8.66 -31.96
CA VAL A 41 20.14 8.31 -33.03
C VAL A 41 21.59 8.65 -32.65
N ASN A 42 21.80 9.84 -32.07
CA ASN A 42 23.12 10.35 -31.73
C ASN A 42 23.64 9.79 -30.40
N GLU A 43 22.76 9.62 -29.41
CA GLU A 43 23.10 9.28 -28.02
C GLU A 43 22.19 8.17 -27.45
N PRO A 44 22.21 6.95 -28.03
CA PRO A 44 21.29 5.88 -27.63
C PRO A 44 21.45 5.41 -26.18
N GLU A 45 22.66 5.52 -25.60
CA GLU A 45 22.88 5.18 -24.19
C GLU A 45 22.25 6.21 -23.24
N PHE A 46 22.26 7.50 -23.60
CA PHE A 46 21.56 8.53 -22.81
C PHE A 46 20.04 8.26 -22.78
N VAL A 47 19.45 7.92 -23.92
CA VAL A 47 18.02 7.58 -23.98
C VAL A 47 17.70 6.29 -23.21
N LYS A 48 18.64 5.34 -23.16
CA LYS A 48 18.51 4.14 -22.35
C LYS A 48 18.56 4.46 -20.86
N ASP A 49 19.38 5.40 -20.42
CA ASP A 49 19.44 5.85 -19.02
C ASP A 49 18.16 6.59 -18.60
N ILE A 50 17.61 7.43 -19.48
CA ILE A 50 16.26 8.02 -19.31
C ILE A 50 15.23 6.90 -19.11
N ALA A 51 15.20 5.93 -20.02
CA ALA A 51 14.25 4.82 -19.94
C ALA A 51 14.39 4.01 -18.66
N ASN A 52 15.62 3.69 -18.25
CA ASN A 52 15.88 2.95 -17.02
C ASN A 52 15.41 3.72 -15.78
N THR A 53 15.64 5.04 -15.76
CA THR A 53 15.22 5.91 -14.66
C THR A 53 13.70 5.93 -14.52
N ILE A 54 12.98 6.17 -15.62
CA ILE A 54 11.52 6.20 -15.65
C ILE A 54 10.93 4.86 -15.21
N ILE A 55 11.41 3.75 -15.78
CA ILE A 55 10.90 2.40 -15.46
C ILE A 55 11.18 2.05 -14.00
N SER A 56 12.37 2.39 -13.48
CA SER A 56 12.75 2.09 -12.10
C SER A 56 11.95 2.92 -11.11
N LYS A 57 11.73 4.21 -11.39
CA LYS A 57 10.88 5.09 -10.57
C LYS A 57 9.46 4.54 -10.46
N ARG A 58 8.82 4.17 -11.58
CA ARG A 58 7.49 3.56 -11.56
C ARG A 58 7.43 2.28 -10.73
N LYS A 59 8.46 1.43 -10.84
CA LYS A 59 8.51 0.18 -10.05
C LYS A 59 8.61 0.47 -8.55
N LEU A 60 9.47 1.42 -8.17
CA LEU A 60 9.64 1.83 -6.78
C LEU A 60 8.36 2.44 -6.20
N GLU A 61 7.68 3.30 -6.95
CA GLU A 61 6.38 3.87 -6.56
C GLU A 61 5.35 2.76 -6.34
N LYS A 62 5.28 1.77 -7.24
CA LYS A 62 4.36 0.63 -7.11
C LYS A 62 4.68 -0.23 -5.88
N GLU A 63 5.95 -0.47 -5.60
CA GLU A 63 6.39 -1.21 -4.41
C GLU A 63 6.04 -0.46 -3.12
N SER A 64 6.25 0.86 -3.09
CA SER A 64 5.88 1.70 -1.96
C SER A 64 4.37 1.71 -1.71
N GLU A 65 3.55 1.80 -2.76
CA GLU A 65 2.09 1.68 -2.63
C GLU A 65 1.66 0.35 -2.01
N LEU A 66 2.25 -0.76 -2.46
CA LEU A 66 1.95 -2.10 -1.94
C LEU A 66 2.35 -2.25 -0.48
N GLU A 67 3.50 -1.68 -0.08
CA GLU A 67 3.93 -1.71 1.32
C GLU A 67 2.99 -0.90 2.22
N LEU A 68 2.54 0.27 1.77
CA LEU A 68 1.53 1.05 2.49
C LEU A 68 0.21 0.30 2.64
N GLU A 69 -0.23 -0.40 1.59
CA GLU A 69 -1.44 -1.23 1.63
C GLU A 69 -1.28 -2.42 2.59
N ARG A 70 -0.12 -3.06 2.60
CA ARG A 70 0.23 -4.13 3.55
C ARG A 70 0.15 -3.66 5.00
N ILE A 71 0.77 -2.53 5.31
CA ILE A 71 0.75 -1.93 6.67
C ILE A 71 -0.70 -1.61 7.08
N LYS A 72 -1.51 -1.02 6.18
CA LYS A 72 -2.92 -0.73 6.47
C LYS A 72 -3.73 -1.99 6.74
N PHE A 73 -3.49 -3.05 5.97
CA PHE A 73 -4.15 -4.34 6.16
C PHE A 73 -3.78 -4.97 7.51
N GLU A 74 -2.49 -5.00 7.86
CA GLU A 74 -2.02 -5.51 9.16
C GLU A 74 -2.62 -4.72 10.34
N ARG A 75 -2.67 -3.39 10.22
CA ARG A 75 -3.32 -2.53 11.21
C ARG A 75 -4.80 -2.85 11.37
N THR A 76 -5.53 -2.99 10.27
CA THR A 76 -6.96 -3.32 10.29
C THR A 76 -7.20 -4.68 10.95
N LYS A 77 -6.35 -5.67 10.67
CA LYS A 77 -6.41 -6.99 11.30
C LYS A 77 -6.17 -6.92 12.81
N ALA A 78 -5.20 -6.12 13.25
CA ALA A 78 -4.93 -5.91 14.68
C ALA A 78 -6.10 -5.20 15.39
N GLU A 79 -6.67 -4.16 14.77
CA GLU A 79 -7.83 -3.44 15.31
C GLU A 79 -9.05 -4.37 15.46
N LEU A 80 -9.30 -5.24 14.48
CA LEU A 80 -10.38 -6.22 14.54
C LEU A 80 -10.17 -7.25 15.66
N GLU A 81 -8.95 -7.76 15.84
CA GLU A 81 -8.65 -8.72 16.91
C GLU A 81 -8.77 -8.07 18.31
N LEU A 82 -8.33 -6.82 18.46
CA LEU A 82 -8.54 -6.07 19.70
C LEU A 82 -10.03 -5.88 20.00
N ALA A 83 -10.84 -5.54 19.00
CA ALA A 83 -12.28 -5.42 19.17
C ALA A 83 -12.93 -6.77 19.57
N ARG A 84 -12.45 -7.89 19.01
CA ARG A 84 -12.91 -9.24 19.38
C ARG A 84 -12.62 -9.54 20.86
N ILE A 85 -11.39 -9.32 21.31
CA ILE A 85 -10.98 -9.54 22.72
C ILE A 85 -11.78 -8.63 23.67
N GLN A 86 -12.01 -7.37 23.29
CA GLN A 86 -12.83 -6.45 24.08
C GLN A 86 -14.30 -6.87 24.15
N ALA A 87 -14.85 -7.44 23.08
CA ALA A 87 -16.20 -7.99 23.10
C ALA A 87 -16.29 -9.24 23.98
N GLU A 88 -15.32 -10.14 23.89
CA GLU A 88 -15.26 -11.37 24.69
C GLU A 88 -15.11 -11.08 26.19
N SER A 89 -14.20 -10.17 26.56
CA SER A 89 -14.04 -9.74 27.96
C SER A 89 -15.29 -9.06 28.54
N LYS A 90 -16.06 -8.31 27.74
CA LYS A 90 -17.37 -7.77 28.18
C LYS A 90 -18.39 -8.87 28.45
N ILE A 91 -18.42 -9.91 27.62
CA ILE A 91 -19.31 -11.06 27.81
C ILE A 91 -18.92 -11.84 29.09
N GLU A 92 -17.64 -12.00 29.39
CA GLU A 92 -17.20 -12.67 30.63
C GLU A 92 -17.61 -11.89 31.90
N ILE A 93 -17.52 -10.55 31.89
CA ILE A 93 -17.94 -9.71 33.02
C ILE A 93 -19.46 -9.76 33.21
N GLU A 94 -20.26 -9.84 32.14
CA GLU A 94 -21.72 -9.95 32.24
C GLU A 94 -22.21 -11.37 32.63
N ASN A 95 -21.37 -12.41 32.47
CA ASN A 95 -21.72 -13.79 32.79
C ASN A 95 -21.15 -14.30 34.12
N GLU A 96 -20.44 -13.48 34.92
CA GLU A 96 -20.22 -13.81 36.33
C GLU A 96 -21.54 -13.62 37.10
N PRO A 97 -22.23 -14.69 37.54
CA PRO A 97 -23.34 -14.51 38.46
C PRO A 97 -22.77 -13.85 39.72
N GLU A 98 -23.37 -12.74 40.14
CA GLU A 98 -23.10 -12.06 41.40
C GLU A 98 -22.92 -13.09 42.55
N LYS A 99 -21.67 -13.49 42.82
CA LYS A 99 -21.26 -13.93 44.15
C LYS A 99 -21.04 -12.67 44.98
N THR A 100 -22.07 -11.83 45.08
CA THR A 100 -22.23 -11.01 46.26
C THR A 100 -22.67 -11.95 47.37
N GLU A 101 -21.73 -12.73 47.91
CA GLU A 101 -21.86 -13.16 49.30
C GLU A 101 -21.99 -11.88 50.10
N SER A 102 -23.24 -11.51 50.35
CA SER A 102 -23.64 -10.23 50.88
C SER A 102 -22.79 -9.92 52.11
N LEU A 103 -22.05 -8.81 52.06
CA LEU A 103 -21.23 -8.32 53.18
C LEU A 103 -22.05 -8.22 54.48
N ASP A 104 -23.38 -8.09 54.40
CA ASP A 104 -24.30 -8.14 55.54
C ASP A 104 -24.31 -9.49 56.27
N SER A 105 -24.06 -10.60 55.57
CA SER A 105 -23.97 -11.93 56.17
C SER A 105 -22.69 -12.10 57.01
N LEU A 106 -21.57 -11.54 56.54
CA LEU A 106 -20.30 -11.52 57.27
C LEU A 106 -20.36 -10.58 58.49
N ILE A 107 -20.94 -9.38 58.35
CA ILE A 107 -21.06 -8.42 59.46
C ILE A 107 -21.97 -8.95 60.59
N LYS A 108 -23.03 -9.71 60.26
CA LYS A 108 -23.89 -10.36 61.27
C LYS A 108 -23.15 -11.44 62.06
N SER A 109 -22.20 -12.15 61.45
CA SER A 109 -21.45 -13.21 62.13
C SER A 109 -20.43 -12.70 63.16
N VAL A 110 -19.99 -11.44 63.07
CA VAL A 110 -18.98 -10.84 63.95
C VAL A 110 -19.59 -10.18 65.20
N ARG A 111 -20.88 -9.80 65.16
CA ARG A 111 -21.54 -9.07 66.26
C ARG A 111 -22.08 -9.97 67.39
N ILE A 112 -21.94 -11.30 67.29
CA ILE A 112 -22.34 -12.22 68.35
C ILE A 112 -21.07 -12.86 68.92
N HIS A 113 -20.44 -12.21 69.90
CA HIS A 113 -19.67 -12.79 71.02
C HIS A 113 -19.58 -11.73 72.11
#